data_AF-A0A1K1MXZ2-F1
#
_entry.id   AF-A0A1K1MXZ2-F1
#
_cell.length_a   1.000
_cell.length_b   1.000
_cell.length_c   1.000
_cell.angle_alpha   90.00
_cell.angle_beta   90.00
_cell.angle_gamma   90.00
#
_symmetry.space_group_name_H-M   'P 1'
#
loop_
_entity.id
_entity.type
_entity.pdbx_description
1 polymer ?
#
loop_
_entity_poly.entity_id
_entity_poly.type
_entity_poly.pdbx_seq_one_letter_code
_entity_poly.pdbx_strand_id
1 'polypeptide(L)'
;MEIMLPPNPGSTPVGTVLMYAGATSGSSILNRHAAGWIICDGSTYPFTQFPDLYKVIGHTYGGNEEVFAVPSYQGLFLRGIDAMAGPGKEAGQPTAPGADLPLSGNTGGSASPLQMDDFAAHMHAYGYYNKYRESIHSLSHKSLSGSQQNEFNSPVDNETRPVHQRVNYIIKAVASPGAVPVGAVVPYSGDIKNEGNFRAAGWLPCIGTNLKIRDYTNLFQAISNFYGAEDEHSFRLPDFRGQFIRGVQGEVPSSDNSNALNETRPNNINVNYLIKC
;
A
#
# COMPACT_ATOMS: atom_id res chain seq x y z
N MET A 1 -38.40 -15.74 -7.12
CA MET A 1 -37.19 -14.91 -7.29
C MET A 1 -36.03 -15.89 -7.36
N GLU A 2 -35.73 -16.38 -8.56
CA GLU A 2 -34.58 -17.28 -8.74
C GLU A 2 -33.32 -16.47 -8.52
N ILE A 3 -32.57 -16.84 -7.47
CA ILE A 3 -31.23 -16.32 -7.25
C ILE A 3 -30.37 -16.97 -8.33
N MET A 4 -30.18 -16.24 -9.43
CA MET A 4 -29.21 -16.60 -10.46
C MET A 4 -27.84 -16.65 -9.78
N LEU A 5 -27.34 -17.85 -9.48
CA LEU A 5 -25.99 -18.02 -8.96
C LEU A 5 -25.02 -17.44 -10.00
N PRO A 6 -24.03 -16.63 -9.59
CA PRO A 6 -23.07 -16.07 -10.53
C PRO A 6 -22.35 -17.20 -11.27
N PRO A 7 -21.99 -16.99 -12.54
CA PRO A 7 -21.25 -17.99 -13.31
C PRO A 7 -19.91 -18.24 -12.59
N ASN A 8 -19.75 -19.46 -12.07
CA ASN A 8 -18.62 -19.95 -11.29
C ASN A 8 -18.40 -19.28 -9.92
N PRO A 9 -18.70 -19.94 -8.78
CA PRO A 9 -18.45 -19.43 -7.42
C PRO A 9 -16.97 -19.27 -7.04
N GLY A 10 -16.05 -19.31 -8.01
CA GLY A 10 -14.60 -19.19 -7.83
C GLY A 10 -13.91 -18.10 -8.67
N SER A 11 -14.63 -17.31 -9.49
CA SER A 11 -14.00 -16.22 -10.25
C SER A 11 -14.04 -14.91 -9.50
N THR A 12 -12.88 -14.27 -9.33
CA THR A 12 -12.80 -12.89 -8.80
C THR A 12 -13.51 -11.92 -9.74
N PRO A 13 -14.40 -11.04 -9.24
CA PRO A 13 -15.07 -10.02 -10.06
C PRO A 13 -14.07 -9.12 -10.80
N VAL A 14 -14.45 -8.66 -12.00
CA VAL A 14 -13.70 -7.64 -12.73
C VAL A 14 -13.63 -6.35 -11.90
N GLY A 15 -12.47 -5.69 -11.89
CA GLY A 15 -12.20 -4.54 -11.04
C GLY A 15 -11.68 -4.89 -9.64
N THR A 16 -11.64 -6.18 -9.25
CA THR A 16 -10.99 -6.59 -7.99
C THR A 16 -9.52 -6.20 -8.01
N VAL A 17 -9.05 -5.56 -6.93
CA VAL A 17 -7.64 -5.21 -6.73
C VAL A 17 -7.03 -6.18 -5.72
N LEU A 18 -5.88 -6.77 -6.08
CA LEU A 18 -5.09 -7.64 -5.20
C LEU A 18 -3.67 -7.10 -5.03
N MET A 19 -3.08 -7.40 -3.87
CA MET A 19 -1.65 -7.25 -3.67
C MET A 19 -0.92 -8.31 -4.51
N TYR A 20 0.29 -8.00 -4.96
CA TYR A 20 1.08 -8.85 -5.82
C TYR A 20 2.55 -8.75 -5.44
N ALA A 21 3.08 -9.84 -4.89
CA ALA A 21 4.47 -9.97 -4.48
C ALA A 21 5.39 -10.39 -5.65
N GLY A 22 4.81 -10.80 -6.77
CA GLY A 22 5.57 -11.22 -7.94
C GLY A 22 6.22 -10.06 -8.70
N ALA A 23 7.21 -10.41 -9.51
CA ALA A 23 7.86 -9.53 -10.46
C ALA A 23 6.83 -8.95 -11.43
N THR A 24 7.05 -7.71 -11.84
CA THR A 24 6.26 -7.03 -12.87
C THR A 24 6.85 -7.19 -14.26
N SER A 25 8.03 -7.84 -14.36
CA SER A 25 8.81 -8.05 -15.59
C SER A 25 9.08 -9.54 -15.87
N GLY A 26 9.44 -9.85 -17.12
CA GLY A 26 9.76 -11.22 -17.54
C GLY A 26 8.53 -12.15 -17.61
N SER A 27 8.72 -13.45 -17.36
CA SER A 27 7.68 -14.48 -17.49
C SER A 27 6.46 -14.28 -16.59
N SER A 28 6.62 -13.52 -15.50
CA SER A 28 5.54 -13.12 -14.60
C SER A 28 4.45 -12.29 -15.28
N ILE A 29 4.80 -11.50 -16.31
CA ILE A 29 3.85 -10.73 -17.12
C ILE A 29 2.90 -11.69 -17.83
N LEU A 30 3.44 -12.71 -18.49
CA LEU A 30 2.64 -13.64 -19.29
C LEU A 30 1.65 -14.41 -18.42
N ASN A 31 2.09 -14.90 -17.25
CA ASN A 31 1.21 -15.60 -16.31
C ASN A 31 0.08 -14.71 -15.79
N ARG A 32 0.38 -13.45 -15.47
CA ARG A 32 -0.61 -12.48 -14.97
C ARG A 32 -1.59 -12.06 -16.06
N HIS A 33 -1.11 -11.73 -17.26
CA HIS A 33 -1.96 -11.37 -18.39
C HIS A 33 -2.83 -12.54 -18.85
N ALA A 34 -2.28 -13.76 -18.88
CA ALA A 34 -3.05 -14.98 -19.16
C ALA A 34 -4.13 -15.23 -18.10
N ALA A 35 -3.87 -14.90 -16.83
CA ALA A 35 -4.88 -14.92 -15.77
C ALA A 35 -5.88 -13.74 -15.86
N GLY A 36 -5.68 -12.80 -16.78
CA GLY A 36 -6.58 -11.68 -17.00
C GLY A 36 -6.43 -10.53 -16.00
N TRP A 37 -5.21 -10.30 -15.52
CA TRP A 37 -4.86 -9.24 -14.57
C TRP A 37 -3.82 -8.29 -15.16
N ILE A 38 -3.89 -7.01 -14.78
CA ILE A 38 -2.95 -5.95 -15.19
C ILE A 38 -2.46 -5.18 -13.95
N ILE A 39 -1.34 -4.45 -14.07
CA ILE A 39 -0.74 -3.71 -12.95
C ILE A 39 -1.50 -2.40 -12.72
N CYS A 40 -1.58 -1.97 -11.46
CA CYS A 40 -2.06 -0.65 -11.07
C CYS A 40 -0.90 0.37 -11.07
N ASP A 41 -0.44 0.76 -12.26
CA ASP A 41 0.66 1.73 -12.47
C ASP A 41 0.22 3.06 -13.11
N GLY A 42 -1.07 3.25 -13.36
CA GLY A 42 -1.61 4.44 -14.03
C GLY A 42 -1.63 4.36 -15.57
N SER A 43 -1.23 3.23 -16.17
CA SER A 43 -1.28 3.04 -17.62
C SER A 43 -2.68 3.27 -18.21
N THR A 44 -2.73 3.75 -19.44
CA THR A 44 -3.99 3.91 -20.20
C THR A 44 -4.19 2.76 -21.18
N TYR A 45 -5.45 2.35 -21.36
CA TYR A 45 -5.83 1.29 -22.28
C TYR A 45 -7.05 1.69 -23.12
N PRO A 46 -7.13 1.25 -24.39
CA PRO A 46 -8.34 1.37 -25.19
C PRO A 46 -9.51 0.61 -24.55
N PHE A 47 -10.71 1.18 -24.60
CA PHE A 47 -11.93 0.52 -24.10
C PHE A 47 -12.24 -0.79 -24.83
N THR A 48 -11.75 -0.96 -26.06
CA THR A 48 -11.88 -2.20 -26.84
C THR A 48 -11.00 -3.33 -26.30
N GLN A 49 -9.90 -3.01 -25.63
CA GLN A 49 -8.97 -4.00 -25.09
C GLN A 49 -9.48 -4.61 -23.78
N PHE A 50 -10.04 -3.79 -22.89
CA PHE A 50 -10.57 -4.23 -21.60
C PHE A 50 -12.00 -3.68 -21.35
N PRO A 51 -12.98 -4.10 -22.15
CA PRO A 51 -14.34 -3.55 -22.10
C PRO A 51 -15.05 -3.86 -20.78
N ASP A 52 -14.77 -5.02 -20.16
CA ASP A 52 -15.38 -5.38 -18.88
C ASP A 52 -14.83 -4.53 -17.74
N LEU A 53 -13.53 -4.21 -17.75
CA LEU A 53 -12.94 -3.34 -16.74
C LEU A 53 -13.47 -1.91 -16.89
N TYR A 54 -13.55 -1.40 -18.12
CA TYR A 54 -14.08 -0.07 -18.38
C TYR A 54 -15.52 0.09 -17.88
N LYS A 55 -16.38 -0.92 -18.04
CA LYS A 55 -17.75 -0.90 -17.48
C LYS A 55 -17.78 -0.73 -15.96
N VAL A 56 -16.76 -1.21 -15.27
CA VAL A 56 -16.68 -1.16 -13.79
C VAL A 56 -16.06 0.15 -13.31
N ILE A 57 -14.95 0.61 -13.92
CA ILE A 57 -14.19 1.75 -13.40
C ILE A 57 -14.38 3.04 -14.20
N GLY A 58 -14.86 2.98 -15.43
CA GLY A 58 -15.04 4.14 -16.32
C GLY A 58 -13.79 5.02 -16.38
N HIS A 59 -13.98 6.32 -16.20
CA HIS A 59 -12.90 7.32 -16.09
C HIS A 59 -12.56 7.69 -14.64
N THR A 60 -12.85 6.83 -13.66
CA THR A 60 -12.58 7.12 -12.23
C THR A 60 -11.12 7.51 -11.97
N TYR A 61 -10.19 6.95 -12.73
CA TYR A 61 -8.75 7.25 -12.64
C TYR A 61 -8.23 8.09 -13.81
N GLY A 62 -9.14 8.60 -14.63
CA GLY A 62 -8.87 9.46 -15.76
C GLY A 62 -8.80 8.78 -17.12
N GLY A 63 -8.28 9.49 -18.11
CA GLY A 63 -8.16 9.06 -19.50
C GLY A 63 -8.58 10.16 -20.48
N ASN A 64 -9.15 9.76 -21.61
CA ASN A 64 -9.74 10.65 -22.61
C ASN A 64 -10.90 9.92 -23.33
N GLU A 65 -11.35 10.44 -24.47
CA GLU A 65 -12.47 9.85 -25.23
C GLU A 65 -12.15 8.48 -25.85
N GLU A 66 -10.86 8.13 -26.00
CA GLU A 66 -10.39 6.90 -26.65
C GLU A 66 -9.90 5.83 -25.65
N VAL A 67 -9.38 6.27 -24.50
CA VAL A 67 -8.74 5.41 -23.51
C VAL A 67 -9.18 5.73 -22.09
N PHE A 68 -9.12 4.72 -21.22
CA PHE A 68 -9.30 4.89 -19.78
C PHE A 68 -8.01 4.54 -19.04
N ALA A 69 -7.76 5.17 -17.90
CA ALA A 69 -6.63 4.87 -17.04
C ALA A 69 -6.98 3.82 -15.98
N VAL A 70 -6.03 2.94 -15.67
CA VAL A 70 -6.08 2.09 -14.48
C VAL A 70 -5.58 2.88 -13.26
N PRO A 71 -5.84 2.41 -12.02
CA PRO A 71 -5.29 3.08 -10.85
C PRO A 71 -3.77 3.13 -10.87
N SER A 72 -3.17 4.19 -10.34
CA SER A 72 -1.76 4.21 -9.97
C SER A 72 -1.64 4.11 -8.45
N TYR A 73 -1.19 2.95 -7.95
CA TYR A 73 -1.04 2.71 -6.51
C TYR A 73 0.41 2.68 -6.05
N GLN A 74 1.34 3.10 -6.90
CA GLN A 74 2.75 3.09 -6.60
C GLN A 74 3.07 4.04 -5.45
N GLY A 75 3.75 3.52 -4.41
CA GLY A 75 4.03 4.29 -3.20
C GLY A 75 2.80 4.61 -2.34
N LEU A 76 1.59 4.13 -2.68
CA LEU A 76 0.37 4.43 -1.92
C LEU A 76 -0.01 3.31 -0.95
N PHE A 77 -0.77 3.68 0.08
CA PHE A 77 -1.48 2.74 0.94
C PHE A 77 -2.95 2.73 0.56
N LEU A 78 -3.55 1.54 0.50
CA LEU A 78 -4.99 1.43 0.31
C LEU A 78 -5.69 1.52 1.67
N ARG A 79 -6.70 2.39 1.74
CA ARG A 79 -7.58 2.54 2.91
C ARG A 79 -9.02 2.29 2.47
N GLY A 80 -9.79 1.62 3.33
CA GLY A 80 -11.23 1.45 3.12
C GLY A 80 -11.95 2.80 3.13
N ILE A 81 -13.00 2.92 2.31
CA ILE A 81 -13.84 4.12 2.28
C ILE A 81 -14.70 4.13 3.54
N ASP A 82 -14.62 5.22 4.31
CA ASP A 82 -15.53 5.46 5.42
C ASP A 82 -16.80 6.13 4.88
N ALA A 83 -17.86 5.34 4.69
CA ALA A 83 -19.15 5.84 4.18
C ALA A 83 -19.89 6.73 5.19
N MET A 84 -19.43 6.78 6.46
CA MET A 84 -20.07 7.50 7.56
C MET A 84 -18.98 8.16 8.39
N ALA A 85 -18.24 9.10 7.80
CA ALA A 85 -17.26 9.90 8.54
C ALA A 85 -17.94 10.48 9.80
N GLY A 86 -17.55 9.95 10.97
CA GLY A 86 -17.97 10.52 12.25
C GLY A 86 -17.55 11.99 12.34
N PRO A 87 -18.24 12.82 13.14
CA PRO A 87 -17.93 14.23 13.25
C PRO A 87 -16.48 14.41 13.73
N GLY A 88 -15.60 14.91 12.86
CA GLY A 88 -14.23 15.29 13.22
C GLY A 88 -13.10 14.71 12.37
N LYS A 89 -13.36 13.91 11.34
CA LYS A 89 -12.33 13.55 10.34
C LYS A 89 -12.57 14.31 9.04
N GLU A 90 -12.27 15.60 9.05
CA GLU A 90 -12.11 16.32 7.79
C GLU A 90 -10.87 15.75 7.10
N ALA A 91 -11.08 14.85 6.14
CA ALA A 91 -10.02 14.49 5.20
C ALA A 91 -9.62 15.79 4.50
N GLY A 92 -8.33 16.13 4.52
CA GLY A 92 -7.80 17.23 3.71
C GLY A 92 -8.32 17.14 2.27
N GLN A 93 -8.43 18.30 1.60
CA GLN A 93 -9.02 18.41 0.26
C GLN A 93 -8.48 17.29 -0.66
N PRO A 94 -9.31 16.31 -1.04
CA PRO A 94 -8.79 15.17 -1.75
C PRO A 94 -8.39 15.52 -3.18
N THR A 95 -7.27 14.94 -3.63
CA THR A 95 -6.77 15.15 -4.99
C THR A 95 -7.32 14.09 -5.94
N ALA A 96 -7.66 14.48 -7.17
CA ALA A 96 -8.04 13.56 -8.24
C ALA A 96 -6.89 12.60 -8.58
N PRO A 97 -7.11 11.28 -8.66
CA PRO A 97 -6.16 10.38 -9.31
C PRO A 97 -5.98 10.77 -10.78
N GLY A 98 -4.75 10.70 -11.30
CA GLY A 98 -4.48 11.04 -12.71
C GLY A 98 -4.86 12.48 -13.07
N ALA A 99 -4.61 13.44 -12.17
CA ALA A 99 -4.92 14.85 -12.37
C ALA A 99 -4.22 15.48 -13.60
N ASP A 100 -3.18 14.82 -14.11
CA ASP A 100 -2.44 15.16 -15.32
C ASP A 100 -3.10 14.67 -16.63
N LEU A 101 -4.14 13.84 -16.55
CA LEU A 101 -4.87 13.34 -17.72
C LEU A 101 -5.98 14.30 -18.18
N PRO A 102 -6.31 14.32 -19.49
CA PRO A 102 -7.33 15.21 -20.06
C PRO A 102 -8.71 15.11 -19.38
N LEU A 103 -9.11 13.90 -19.04
CA LEU A 103 -10.18 13.65 -18.07
C LEU A 103 -9.49 13.26 -16.77
N SER A 104 -9.55 14.12 -15.76
CA SER A 104 -9.02 13.82 -14.42
C SER A 104 -9.93 12.86 -13.67
N GLY A 105 -9.36 12.09 -12.74
CA GLY A 105 -10.12 11.18 -11.88
C GLY A 105 -11.06 11.89 -10.89
N ASN A 106 -11.88 11.09 -10.19
CA ASN A 106 -12.92 11.63 -9.30
C ASN A 106 -12.32 12.25 -8.01
N THR A 107 -12.83 13.42 -7.62
CA THR A 107 -12.43 14.15 -6.40
C THR A 107 -13.39 13.95 -5.21
N GLY A 108 -14.57 13.32 -5.40
CA GLY A 108 -15.62 13.27 -4.38
C GLY A 108 -16.21 11.89 -4.08
N GLY A 109 -16.37 11.59 -2.78
CA GLY A 109 -17.46 10.81 -2.14
C GLY A 109 -17.84 9.39 -2.62
N SER A 110 -17.28 8.88 -3.71
CA SER A 110 -17.63 7.57 -4.27
C SER A 110 -16.43 7.05 -5.04
N ALA A 111 -15.63 6.24 -4.34
CA ALA A 111 -14.40 5.61 -4.79
C ALA A 111 -13.25 6.56 -5.21
N SER A 112 -12.14 6.44 -4.48
CA SER A 112 -10.78 6.80 -4.92
C SER A 112 -10.30 8.27 -4.87
N PRO A 113 -10.67 9.14 -3.91
CA PRO A 113 -9.89 10.34 -3.67
C PRO A 113 -8.48 10.00 -3.13
N LEU A 114 -7.42 10.61 -3.69
CA LEU A 114 -6.06 10.51 -3.15
C LEU A 114 -5.95 11.44 -1.94
N GLN A 115 -5.68 10.86 -0.76
CA GLN A 115 -5.36 11.61 0.45
C GLN A 115 -3.84 11.71 0.59
N MET A 116 -3.33 12.94 0.70
CA MET A 116 -1.92 13.18 1.01
C MET A 116 -1.60 12.82 2.46
N ASP A 117 -0.32 12.67 2.76
CA ASP A 117 0.15 12.61 4.13
C ASP A 117 -0.24 13.90 4.88
N ASP A 118 -0.66 13.73 6.13
CA ASP A 118 -1.05 14.83 7.00
C ASP A 118 -0.53 14.53 8.40
N PHE A 119 -0.13 15.58 9.09
CA PHE A 119 0.43 15.49 10.43
C PHE A 119 -0.47 16.25 11.40
N ALA A 120 -0.91 15.55 12.45
CA ALA A 120 -1.82 16.13 13.42
C ALA A 120 -1.17 17.36 14.08
N ALA A 121 -1.88 18.50 14.00
CA ALA A 121 -1.49 19.70 14.71
C ALA A 121 -1.33 19.39 16.20
N HIS A 122 -0.18 19.75 16.78
CA HIS A 122 0.09 19.59 18.19
C HIS A 122 0.91 20.77 18.71
N MET A 123 0.86 21.01 20.03
CA MET A 123 1.61 22.06 20.70
C MET A 123 2.57 21.46 21.72
N HIS A 124 3.71 22.12 21.92
CA HIS A 124 4.62 21.83 23.01
C HIS A 124 4.51 22.92 24.08
N ALA A 125 4.27 22.51 25.33
CA ALA A 125 4.29 23.41 26.47
C ALA A 125 5.69 23.42 27.09
N TYR A 126 6.39 24.55 27.01
CA TYR A 126 7.70 24.74 27.63
C TYR A 126 7.55 25.52 28.94
N GLY A 127 8.02 24.93 30.05
CA GLY A 127 8.16 25.62 31.32
C GLY A 127 9.44 26.45 31.37
N TYR A 128 9.33 27.78 31.31
CA TYR A 128 10.47 28.67 31.53
C TYR A 128 10.78 28.78 33.03
N TYR A 129 11.93 28.27 33.48
CA TYR A 129 12.47 28.55 34.81
C TYR A 129 13.38 29.78 34.77
N ASN A 130 12.80 30.97 34.90
CA ASN A 130 13.60 32.17 35.14
C ASN A 130 14.06 32.18 36.61
N LYS A 131 15.23 31.61 36.92
CA LYS A 131 15.91 31.91 38.19
C LYS A 131 16.47 33.32 38.10
N TYR A 132 15.76 34.30 38.65
CA TYR A 132 16.33 35.61 38.95
C TYR A 132 17.52 35.42 39.90
N ARG A 133 18.72 35.78 39.45
CA ARG A 133 19.86 36.00 40.35
C ARG A 133 19.94 37.50 40.63
N GLU A 134 19.53 37.89 41.82
CA GLU A 134 19.77 39.23 42.36
C GLU A 134 21.28 39.40 42.58
N SER A 135 21.90 40.41 41.96
CA SER A 135 23.26 40.84 42.28
C SER A 135 23.17 42.03 43.23
N ILE A 136 23.66 41.88 44.46
CA ILE A 136 23.67 42.92 45.49
C ILE A 136 24.81 43.91 45.21
N HIS A 137 24.54 44.93 44.39
CA HIS A 137 25.35 46.15 44.29
C HIS A 137 24.46 47.40 44.14
N SER A 138 24.97 48.55 44.60
CA SER A 138 24.25 49.81 44.89
C SER A 138 23.63 50.57 43.72
N LEU A 139 23.71 50.02 42.51
CA LEU A 139 23.05 50.54 41.32
C LEU A 139 22.21 49.39 40.77
N SER A 140 20.93 49.33 41.19
CA SER A 140 19.99 48.29 40.78
C SER A 140 19.94 48.14 39.26
N HIS A 141 20.64 47.15 38.73
CA HIS A 141 20.56 46.76 37.32
C HIS A 141 19.94 45.36 37.24
N LYS A 142 18.66 45.31 36.83
CA LYS A 142 18.01 44.05 36.44
C LYS A 142 18.47 43.72 35.02
N SER A 143 19.39 42.78 34.86
CA SER A 143 19.72 42.25 33.54
C SER A 143 18.84 41.04 33.26
N LEU A 144 18.03 41.12 32.20
CA LEU A 144 17.33 39.95 31.66
C LEU A 144 18.40 39.07 30.98
N SER A 145 18.86 38.02 31.67
CA SER A 145 19.78 37.07 31.08
C SER A 145 19.03 36.15 30.12
N GLY A 146 19.22 36.41 28.81
CA GLY A 146 19.11 35.42 27.74
C GLY A 146 17.70 34.98 27.33
N SER A 147 17.19 35.54 26.23
CA SER A 147 16.26 34.80 25.38
C SER A 147 17.08 33.81 24.55
N GLN A 148 17.19 32.55 24.98
CA GLN A 148 17.52 31.49 24.04
C GLN A 148 16.21 31.06 23.37
N GLN A 149 16.01 31.50 22.12
CA GLN A 149 15.15 30.74 21.22
C GLN A 149 15.98 29.53 20.79
N ASN A 150 15.60 28.35 21.30
CA ASN A 150 16.08 27.12 20.71
C ASN A 150 15.31 26.93 19.40
N GLU A 151 15.78 27.56 18.33
CA GLU A 151 15.44 27.14 16.98
C GLU A 151 16.01 25.74 16.80
N PHE A 152 15.17 24.71 16.97
CA PHE A 152 15.51 23.40 16.43
C PHE A 152 15.38 23.49 14.91
N ASN A 153 16.43 23.99 14.25
CA ASN A 153 16.63 23.88 12.80
C ASN A 153 17.14 22.50 12.39
N SER A 154 17.12 21.52 13.29
CA SER A 154 17.28 20.13 12.90
C SER A 154 15.97 19.71 12.22
N PRO A 155 15.99 19.33 10.94
CA PRO A 155 14.89 18.58 10.38
C PRO A 155 14.60 17.42 11.35
N VAL A 156 13.33 17.16 11.68
CA VAL A 156 12.99 15.82 12.14
C VAL A 156 13.03 14.97 10.88
N ASP A 157 14.24 14.57 10.50
CA ASP A 157 14.60 13.77 9.32
C ASP A 157 14.24 12.29 9.48
N ASN A 158 13.46 11.97 10.50
CA ASN A 158 12.98 10.62 10.73
C ASN A 158 11.72 10.35 9.90
N GLU A 159 11.75 9.25 9.18
CA GLU A 159 10.59 8.59 8.61
C GLU A 159 9.50 8.39 9.68
N THR A 160 8.32 8.97 9.46
CA THR A 160 7.17 8.91 10.38
C THR A 160 6.04 8.00 9.88
N ARG A 161 6.23 7.32 8.73
CA ARG A 161 5.24 6.39 8.15
C ARG A 161 5.39 4.97 8.71
N PRO A 162 4.27 4.31 9.10
CA PRO A 162 4.23 2.95 9.65
C PRO A 162 5.23 1.98 9.03
N VAL A 163 5.85 1.13 9.86
CA VAL A 163 6.68 0.01 9.37
C VAL A 163 5.92 -0.75 8.28
N HIS A 164 6.46 -0.71 7.06
CA HIS A 164 5.73 -1.13 5.88
C HIS A 164 6.56 -1.98 4.93
N GLN A 165 5.87 -2.87 4.21
CA GLN A 165 6.46 -3.70 3.18
C GLN A 165 5.89 -3.34 1.80
N ARG A 166 6.78 -3.17 0.82
CA ARG A 166 6.41 -2.78 -0.55
C ARG A 166 5.98 -4.03 -1.35
N VAL A 167 4.83 -3.94 -2.03
CA VAL A 167 4.29 -4.92 -2.98
C VAL A 167 3.62 -4.20 -4.15
N ASN A 168 3.46 -4.86 -5.29
CA ASN A 168 2.69 -4.29 -6.40
C ASN A 168 1.20 -4.48 -6.15
N TYR A 169 0.36 -3.72 -6.86
CA TYR A 169 -1.07 -3.96 -6.94
C TYR A 169 -1.47 -4.33 -8.36
N ILE A 170 -2.39 -5.28 -8.47
CA ILE A 170 -2.94 -5.75 -9.75
C ILE A 170 -4.46 -5.65 -9.72
N ILE A 171 -5.07 -5.41 -10.88
CA ILE A 171 -6.52 -5.31 -11.05
C ILE A 171 -7.02 -6.33 -12.07
N LYS A 172 -8.16 -6.97 -11.78
CA LYS A 172 -8.80 -7.93 -12.69
C LYS A 172 -9.38 -7.18 -13.88
N ALA A 173 -8.87 -7.47 -15.08
CA ALA A 173 -9.21 -6.74 -16.30
C ALA A 173 -10.28 -7.41 -17.18
N VAL A 174 -10.43 -8.73 -17.06
CA VAL A 174 -11.36 -9.54 -17.85
C VAL A 174 -12.13 -10.52 -16.98
N ALA A 175 -13.36 -10.86 -17.37
CA ALA A 175 -14.22 -11.77 -16.60
C ALA A 175 -13.73 -13.22 -16.56
N SER A 176 -12.98 -13.65 -17.57
CA SER A 176 -12.42 -15.00 -17.67
C SER A 176 -11.01 -14.95 -18.28
N PRO A 177 -10.06 -15.79 -17.82
CA PRO A 177 -10.21 -16.80 -16.77
C PRO A 177 -10.32 -16.18 -15.38
N GLY A 178 -11.08 -16.81 -14.47
CA GLY A 178 -11.29 -16.34 -13.09
C GLY A 178 -10.14 -16.64 -12.13
N ALA A 179 -8.97 -17.02 -12.64
CA ALA A 179 -7.85 -17.48 -11.82
C ALA A 179 -7.13 -16.31 -11.12
N VAL A 180 -6.80 -16.51 -9.84
CA VAL A 180 -5.88 -15.63 -9.12
C VAL A 180 -4.45 -15.97 -9.56
N PRO A 181 -3.62 -14.98 -9.97
CA PRO A 181 -2.28 -15.26 -10.46
C PRO A 181 -1.37 -15.70 -9.32
N VAL A 182 -0.45 -16.60 -9.62
CA VAL A 182 0.61 -17.02 -8.68
C VAL A 182 1.42 -15.79 -8.24
N GLY A 183 1.70 -15.67 -6.95
CA GLY A 183 2.33 -14.50 -6.35
C GLY A 183 1.35 -13.40 -5.92
N ALA A 184 0.05 -13.51 -6.21
CA ALA A 184 -0.96 -12.65 -5.61
C ALA A 184 -1.07 -12.90 -4.11
N VAL A 185 -1.26 -11.82 -3.35
CA VAL A 185 -1.37 -11.83 -1.90
C VAL A 185 -2.74 -11.32 -1.51
N VAL A 186 -3.35 -12.02 -0.55
CA VAL A 186 -4.67 -11.65 0.01
C VAL A 186 -4.56 -11.48 1.52
N PRO A 187 -5.28 -10.48 2.09
CA PRO A 187 -5.51 -10.46 3.52
C PRO A 187 -6.40 -11.65 3.90
N TYR A 188 -6.09 -12.28 5.02
CA TYR A 188 -6.81 -13.43 5.56
C TYR A 188 -7.16 -13.17 7.02
N SER A 189 -8.45 -13.07 7.29
CA SER A 189 -8.97 -12.76 8.63
C SER A 189 -8.96 -13.95 9.59
N GLY A 190 -8.74 -15.17 9.08
CA GLY A 190 -8.74 -16.39 9.87
C GLY A 190 -7.37 -16.76 10.44
N ASP A 191 -7.34 -17.85 11.23
CA ASP A 191 -6.12 -18.44 11.78
C ASP A 191 -5.35 -19.22 10.70
N ILE A 192 -4.03 -19.02 10.63
CA ILE A 192 -3.13 -19.64 9.65
C ILE A 192 -2.50 -20.95 10.12
N LYS A 193 -2.83 -21.44 11.33
CA LYS A 193 -2.25 -22.70 11.88
C LYS A 193 -2.48 -23.94 11.01
N ASN A 194 -3.54 -23.98 10.21
CA ASN A 194 -3.88 -25.12 9.35
C ASN A 194 -3.21 -25.04 7.97
N GLU A 195 -1.88 -24.98 7.94
CA GLU A 195 -1.10 -24.81 6.70
C GLU A 195 -1.42 -25.86 5.62
N GLY A 196 -1.71 -27.10 6.02
CA GLY A 196 -2.04 -28.19 5.08
C GLY A 196 -3.26 -27.90 4.21
N ASN A 197 -4.29 -27.27 4.78
CA ASN A 197 -5.51 -26.92 4.04
C ASN A 197 -5.25 -25.78 3.05
N PHE A 198 -4.47 -24.78 3.45
CA PHE A 198 -4.08 -23.70 2.56
C PHE A 198 -3.24 -24.24 1.39
N ARG A 199 -2.26 -25.11 1.67
CA ARG A 199 -1.43 -25.75 0.63
C ARG A 199 -2.27 -26.54 -0.36
N ALA A 200 -3.23 -27.33 0.10
CA ALA A 200 -4.14 -28.07 -0.76
C ALA A 200 -4.99 -27.14 -1.66
N ALA A 201 -5.34 -25.95 -1.17
CA ALA A 201 -6.02 -24.91 -1.92
C ALA A 201 -5.08 -24.04 -2.79
N GLY A 202 -3.77 -24.32 -2.78
CA GLY A 202 -2.75 -23.57 -3.51
C GLY A 202 -2.43 -22.20 -2.90
N TRP A 203 -2.46 -22.10 -1.57
CA TRP A 203 -2.12 -20.91 -0.80
C TRP A 203 -1.07 -21.23 0.26
N LEU A 204 -0.20 -20.26 0.54
CA LEU A 204 0.83 -20.36 1.57
C LEU A 204 0.77 -19.15 2.49
N PRO A 205 0.99 -19.32 3.82
CA PRO A 205 1.06 -18.18 4.73
C PRO A 205 2.34 -17.36 4.51
N CYS A 206 2.20 -16.04 4.51
CA CYS A 206 3.32 -15.09 4.39
C CYS A 206 4.05 -14.92 5.73
N ILE A 207 4.78 -15.95 6.17
CA ILE A 207 5.49 -16.01 7.46
C ILE A 207 7.00 -16.23 7.31
N GLY A 208 7.57 -16.00 6.12
CA GLY A 208 9.03 -16.13 5.90
C GLY A 208 9.55 -17.55 5.64
N THR A 209 8.67 -18.52 5.38
CA THR A 209 9.02 -19.94 5.19
C THR A 209 9.99 -20.15 4.04
N ASN A 210 11.05 -20.94 4.26
CA ASN A 210 11.95 -21.40 3.19
C ASN A 210 11.31 -22.57 2.42
N LEU A 211 11.33 -22.50 1.09
CA LEU A 211 10.72 -23.48 0.18
C LEU A 211 11.73 -23.96 -0.86
N LYS A 212 11.54 -25.19 -1.34
CA LYS A 212 12.34 -25.75 -2.43
C LYS A 212 11.80 -25.29 -3.78
N ILE A 213 12.68 -24.82 -4.66
CA ILE A 213 12.32 -24.33 -6.00
C ILE A 213 11.59 -25.41 -6.81
N ARG A 214 12.06 -26.67 -6.73
CA ARG A 214 11.49 -27.81 -7.47
C ARG A 214 10.00 -28.04 -7.18
N ASP A 215 9.55 -27.75 -5.96
CA ASP A 215 8.18 -28.02 -5.53
C ASP A 215 7.24 -26.84 -5.84
N TYR A 216 7.80 -25.65 -6.09
CA TYR A 216 7.06 -24.39 -6.27
C TYR A 216 7.63 -23.56 -7.42
N THR A 217 7.85 -24.18 -8.59
CA THR A 217 8.52 -23.55 -9.73
C THR A 217 7.81 -22.29 -10.24
N ASN A 218 6.47 -22.31 -10.35
CA ASN A 218 5.69 -21.15 -10.78
C ASN A 218 5.76 -19.99 -9.77
N LEU A 219 5.76 -20.32 -8.48
CA LEU A 219 5.89 -19.30 -7.44
C LEU A 219 7.30 -18.71 -7.43
N PHE A 220 8.33 -19.54 -7.59
CA PHE A 220 9.71 -19.07 -7.74
C PHE A 220 9.87 -18.18 -8.97
N GLN A 221 9.27 -18.53 -10.11
CA GLN A 221 9.25 -17.64 -11.29
C GLN A 221 8.56 -16.31 -11.03
N ALA A 222 7.56 -16.29 -10.14
CA ALA A 222 6.86 -15.07 -9.77
C ALA A 222 7.70 -14.21 -8.82
N ILE A 223 8.17 -14.74 -7.69
CA ILE A 223 8.79 -13.93 -6.62
C ILE A 223 10.31 -14.02 -6.55
N SER A 224 10.92 -14.99 -7.24
CA SER A 224 12.37 -15.22 -7.25
C SER A 224 12.96 -15.21 -5.84
N ASN A 225 14.12 -14.57 -5.66
CA ASN A 225 14.80 -14.41 -4.38
C ASN A 225 14.49 -13.06 -3.70
N PHE A 226 13.36 -12.40 -4.00
CA PHE A 226 13.03 -11.09 -3.42
C PHE A 226 13.02 -11.06 -1.89
N TYR A 227 12.77 -12.21 -1.25
CA TYR A 227 12.72 -12.36 0.20
C TYR A 227 13.87 -13.21 0.76
N GLY A 228 14.91 -13.42 -0.04
CA GLY A 228 16.08 -14.23 0.29
C GLY A 228 15.93 -15.72 -0.04
N ALA A 229 17.00 -16.46 0.20
CA ALA A 229 17.15 -17.90 -0.01
C ALA A 229 18.16 -18.45 1.00
N GLU A 230 18.09 -19.75 1.30
CA GLU A 230 19.12 -20.42 2.12
C GLU A 230 20.23 -21.00 1.25
N ASP A 231 19.89 -21.47 0.05
CA ASP A 231 20.79 -22.05 -0.93
C ASP A 231 20.28 -21.80 -2.37
N GLU A 232 21.03 -22.26 -3.37
CA GLU A 232 20.69 -22.10 -4.80
C GLU A 232 19.46 -22.92 -5.25
N HIS A 233 18.94 -23.81 -4.39
CA HIS A 233 17.80 -24.68 -4.67
C HIS A 233 16.54 -24.28 -3.86
N SER A 234 16.60 -23.18 -3.13
CA SER A 234 15.54 -22.69 -2.26
C SER A 234 15.28 -21.20 -2.42
N PHE A 235 14.11 -20.77 -1.94
CA PHE A 235 13.70 -19.37 -1.87
C PHE A 235 12.77 -19.18 -0.68
N ARG A 236 12.72 -17.96 -0.14
CA ARG A 236 11.87 -17.62 0.99
C ARG A 236 10.59 -16.93 0.55
N LEU A 237 9.52 -17.22 1.28
CA LEU A 237 8.29 -16.45 1.21
C LEU A 237 8.46 -15.08 1.90
N PRO A 238 7.61 -14.10 1.57
CA PRO A 238 7.50 -12.89 2.37
C PRO A 238 7.12 -13.21 3.84
N ASP A 239 7.60 -12.40 4.77
CA ASP A 239 7.11 -12.33 6.15
C ASP A 239 6.37 -11.01 6.35
N PHE A 240 5.04 -11.06 6.32
CA PHE A 240 4.20 -9.87 6.46
C PHE A 240 3.61 -9.73 7.87
N ARG A 241 4.07 -10.53 8.83
CA ARG A 241 3.60 -10.42 10.21
C ARG A 241 4.01 -9.08 10.82
N GLY A 242 3.04 -8.37 11.38
CA GLY A 242 3.26 -7.05 11.98
C GLY A 242 3.61 -5.94 10.98
N GLN A 243 3.56 -6.23 9.68
CA GLN A 243 3.85 -5.29 8.60
C GLN A 243 2.55 -4.65 8.09
N PHE A 244 2.62 -3.37 7.72
CA PHE A 244 1.57 -2.74 6.92
C PHE A 244 1.97 -2.75 5.45
N ILE A 245 1.14 -3.31 4.57
CA ILE A 245 1.51 -3.49 3.15
C ILE A 245 1.19 -2.23 2.33
N ARG A 246 2.10 -1.84 1.44
CA ARG A 246 1.97 -0.66 0.57
C ARG A 246 2.43 -0.92 -0.86
N GLY A 247 2.02 -0.06 -1.78
CA GLY A 247 2.44 -0.11 -3.18
C GLY A 247 3.93 0.14 -3.36
N VAL A 248 4.60 -0.59 -4.25
CA VAL A 248 5.99 -0.32 -4.64
C VAL A 248 6.08 1.09 -5.23
N GLN A 249 7.04 1.88 -4.78
CA GLN A 249 7.38 3.15 -5.42
C GLN A 249 8.16 2.84 -6.71
N GLY A 250 7.75 3.39 -7.85
CA GLY A 250 8.53 3.28 -9.10
C GLY A 250 9.95 3.83 -8.94
N GLU A 251 10.84 3.61 -9.92
CA GLU A 251 12.22 4.13 -9.85
C GLU A 251 12.21 5.66 -9.71
N VAL A 252 12.49 6.12 -8.49
CA VAL A 252 12.88 7.49 -8.17
C VAL A 252 14.19 7.41 -7.40
N PRO A 253 15.12 8.37 -7.59
CA PRO A 253 16.41 8.37 -6.91
C PRO A 253 16.20 8.19 -5.40
N SER A 254 16.84 7.17 -4.85
CA SER A 254 16.69 6.74 -3.45
C SER A 254 17.17 7.84 -2.48
N SER A 255 16.32 8.24 -1.55
CA SER A 255 16.77 8.79 -0.27
C SER A 255 16.79 7.68 0.79
N ASP A 256 17.83 7.71 1.60
CA ASP A 256 18.36 6.63 2.44
C ASP A 256 17.35 5.95 3.38
N ASN A 257 17.56 4.64 3.57
CA ASN A 257 16.76 3.75 4.41
C ASN A 257 17.60 3.15 5.54
N SER A 258 17.62 3.77 6.73
CA SER A 258 17.91 3.02 7.94
C SER A 258 17.29 3.64 9.20
N ASN A 259 16.71 2.75 10.02
CA ASN A 259 16.46 2.87 11.45
C ASN A 259 15.08 3.41 11.89
N ALA A 260 14.30 2.46 12.43
CA ALA A 260 13.06 2.67 13.15
C ALA A 260 13.33 3.18 14.57
N LEU A 261 12.40 3.96 15.13
CA LEU A 261 11.86 3.90 16.51
C LEU A 261 11.18 5.24 16.88
N ASN A 262 9.90 5.44 16.50
CA ASN A 262 8.78 5.98 17.32
C ASN A 262 7.64 6.46 16.40
N GLU A 263 6.44 5.87 16.53
CA GLU A 263 5.29 6.28 15.73
C GLU A 263 3.97 6.27 16.50
N THR A 264 3.16 7.28 16.23
CA THR A 264 1.72 7.30 16.52
C THR A 264 1.05 6.32 15.55
N ARG A 265 0.88 5.07 15.98
CA ARG A 265 0.33 4.00 15.13
C ARG A 265 -1.12 4.37 14.74
N PRO A 266 -1.49 4.38 13.44
CA PRO A 266 -2.90 4.30 13.08
C PRO A 266 -3.52 3.06 13.74
N ASN A 267 -4.81 3.12 14.09
CA ASN A 267 -5.54 1.98 14.65
C ASN A 267 -5.55 0.84 13.62
N ASN A 268 -4.58 -0.07 13.72
CA ASN A 268 -4.41 -1.17 12.79
C ASN A 268 -5.03 -2.44 13.37
N ILE A 269 -5.86 -3.09 12.57
CA ILE A 269 -6.31 -4.45 12.83
C ILE A 269 -5.23 -5.39 12.31
N ASN A 270 -4.76 -6.33 13.15
CA ASN A 270 -3.85 -7.36 12.71
C ASN A 270 -4.58 -8.33 11.78
N VAL A 271 -4.04 -8.53 10.57
CA VAL A 271 -4.58 -9.46 9.57
C VAL A 271 -3.45 -10.36 9.09
N ASN A 272 -3.74 -11.65 8.90
CA ASN A 272 -2.77 -12.57 8.30
C ASN A 272 -2.72 -12.38 6.79
N TYR A 273 -1.67 -12.86 6.13
CA TYR A 273 -1.57 -12.78 4.67
C TYR A 273 -1.28 -14.16 4.08
N LEU A 274 -1.93 -14.45 2.96
CA LEU A 274 -1.71 -15.66 2.17
C LEU A 274 -1.21 -15.27 0.77
N ILE A 275 -0.26 -16.03 0.23
CA ILE A 275 0.24 -15.91 -1.14
C ILE A 275 -0.20 -17.10 -1.99
N LYS A 276 -0.66 -16.84 -3.21
CA LYS A 276 -1.03 -17.88 -4.18
C LYS A 276 0.23 -18.58 -4.68
N CYS A 277 0.30 -19.90 -4.53
CA CYS A 277 1.38 -20.75 -5.04
C CYS A 277 0.98 -21.59 -6.25
#